data_AF-A0A1I7G2C4-F1
#
_entry.id   AF-A0A1I7G2C4-F1
#
_cell.length_a   1.000
_cell.length_b   1.000
_cell.length_c   1.000
_cell.angle_alpha   90.00
_cell.angle_beta   90.00
_cell.angle_gamma   90.00
#
_symmetry.space_group_name_H-M   'P 1'
#
loop_
_entity.id
_entity.type
_entity.pdbx_description
1 polymer ?
#
loop_
_entity_poly.entity_id
_entity_poly.type
_entity_poly.pdbx_seq_one_letter_code
_entity_poly.pdbx_strand_id
1 'polypeptide(L)'
;DAFQNDGALKTFISLDTSLEPLDILTQYTDRWAIEPFFRDCKTYLGLDGYQVRSEKSINRYLVIMLVNYTYCKMYSTDCHHFNSGYKAAKKDLEKSKVRYIYDAAANGRPIEEIFESLKIAY
;
A
#
# COMPACT_ATOMS: atom_id res chain seq x y z
N ASP A 1 -20.09 -3.71 -17.17
CA ASP A 1 -19.66 -4.69 -16.15
C ASP A 1 -20.80 -5.68 -15.96
N ALA A 2 -20.65 -6.92 -16.42
CA ALA A 2 -21.76 -7.89 -16.47
C ALA A 2 -22.02 -8.54 -15.10
N PHE A 3 -21.05 -8.49 -14.18
CA PHE A 3 -21.15 -9.13 -12.88
C PHE A 3 -22.20 -8.46 -11.95
N GLN A 4 -22.40 -7.15 -12.12
CA GLN A 4 -23.38 -6.35 -11.38
C GLN A 4 -24.78 -6.32 -12.05
N ASN A 5 -24.95 -7.00 -13.18
CA ASN A 5 -26.23 -7.02 -13.88
C ASN A 5 -27.10 -8.18 -13.39
N ASP A 6 -28.31 -7.85 -12.93
CA ASP A 6 -29.28 -8.85 -12.47
C ASP A 6 -29.85 -9.59 -13.69
N GLY A 7 -29.66 -10.91 -13.74
CA GLY A 7 -29.99 -11.74 -14.91
C GLY A 7 -28.82 -12.12 -15.83
N ALA A 8 -27.59 -11.66 -15.56
CA ALA A 8 -26.41 -12.17 -16.25
C ALA A 8 -26.07 -13.60 -15.79
N LEU A 9 -25.69 -14.48 -16.74
CA LEU A 9 -25.15 -15.81 -16.41
C LEU A 9 -23.82 -15.64 -15.65
N LYS A 10 -23.77 -16.20 -14.44
CA LYS A 10 -22.56 -16.22 -13.60
C LYS A 10 -22.02 -17.65 -13.58
N THR A 11 -20.86 -17.85 -14.17
CA THR A 11 -20.20 -19.17 -14.21
C THR A 11 -18.91 -19.12 -13.39
N PHE A 12 -18.75 -20.07 -12.47
CA PHE A 12 -17.55 -20.25 -11.66
C PHE A 12 -16.88 -21.56 -12.11
N ILE A 13 -15.56 -21.53 -12.30
CA ILE A 13 -14.79 -22.67 -12.82
C ILE A 13 -13.68 -22.97 -11.81
N SER A 14 -13.61 -24.21 -11.35
CA SER A 14 -12.53 -24.70 -10.49
C SER A 14 -11.76 -25.80 -11.23
N LEU A 15 -10.44 -25.86 -11.00
CA LEU A 15 -9.61 -27.01 -11.42
C LEU A 15 -9.62 -28.12 -10.37
N ASP A 16 -10.05 -27.80 -9.14
CA ASP A 16 -10.19 -28.77 -8.07
C ASP A 16 -11.57 -29.44 -8.18
N THR A 17 -11.57 -30.71 -8.59
CA THR A 17 -12.77 -31.53 -8.75
C THR A 17 -13.32 -32.08 -7.43
N SER A 18 -12.60 -31.88 -6.32
CA SER A 18 -13.00 -32.37 -5.00
C SER A 18 -13.76 -31.33 -4.16
N LEU A 19 -13.78 -30.07 -4.59
CA LEU A 19 -14.47 -28.99 -3.88
C LEU A 19 -15.98 -29.07 -4.05
N GLU A 20 -16.69 -28.84 -2.95
CA GLU A 20 -18.13 -28.63 -3.00
C GLU A 20 -18.45 -27.28 -3.66
N PRO A 21 -19.60 -27.15 -4.35
CA PRO A 21 -19.98 -25.90 -5.01
C PRO A 21 -19.95 -24.66 -4.10
N LEU A 22 -20.26 -24.82 -2.80
CA LEU A 22 -20.22 -23.73 -1.83
C LEU A 22 -18.79 -23.27 -1.51
N ASP A 23 -17.82 -24.18 -1.50
CA ASP A 23 -16.42 -23.85 -1.26
C ASP A 23 -15.84 -23.06 -2.43
N ILE A 24 -16.23 -23.42 -3.66
CA ILE A 24 -15.88 -22.65 -4.87
C ILE A 24 -16.38 -21.21 -4.72
N LEU A 25 -17.65 -21.01 -4.36
CA LEU A 25 -18.21 -19.67 -4.18
C LEU A 25 -17.51 -18.88 -3.05
N THR A 26 -17.18 -19.56 -1.96
CA THR A 26 -16.48 -18.97 -0.82
C THR A 26 -15.09 -18.49 -1.23
N GLN A 27 -14.32 -19.31 -1.94
CA GLN A 27 -13.00 -18.95 -2.45
C GLN A 27 -13.03 -17.78 -3.45
N TYR A 28 -14.08 -17.70 -4.28
CA TYR A 28 -14.27 -16.55 -5.16
C TYR A 28 -14.65 -15.27 -4.41
N THR A 29 -15.15 -15.36 -3.17
CA THR A 29 -15.40 -14.20 -2.31
C THR A 29 -14.08 -13.59 -1.83
N ASP A 30 -13.04 -14.39 -1.60
CA ASP A 30 -11.71 -13.88 -1.24
C ASP A 30 -11.07 -13.07 -2.37
N ARG A 31 -11.49 -13.29 -3.63
CA ARG A 31 -11.05 -12.46 -4.78
C ARG A 31 -11.35 -10.99 -4.55
N TRP A 32 -12.46 -10.65 -3.87
CA TRP A 32 -12.83 -9.26 -3.61
C TRP A 32 -11.76 -8.51 -2.82
N ALA A 33 -10.95 -9.20 -2.01
CA ALA A 33 -9.86 -8.57 -1.25
C ALA A 33 -8.77 -7.95 -2.15
N ILE A 34 -8.65 -8.38 -3.41
CA ILE A 34 -7.66 -7.81 -4.35
C ILE A 34 -8.07 -6.42 -4.86
N GLU A 35 -9.37 -6.11 -4.89
CA GLU A 35 -9.86 -4.84 -5.43
C GLU A 35 -9.50 -3.65 -4.51
N PRO A 36 -9.68 -3.73 -3.17
CA PRO A 36 -9.12 -2.76 -2.23
C PRO A 36 -7.61 -2.64 -2.36
N PHE A 37 -6.87 -3.75 -2.49
CA PHE A 37 -5.41 -3.71 -2.67
C PHE A 37 -5.00 -2.87 -3.88
N PHE A 38 -5.57 -3.11 -5.06
CA PHE A 38 -5.24 -2.34 -6.26
C PHE A 38 -5.70 -0.88 -6.15
N ARG A 39 -6.85 -0.63 -5.53
CA ARG A 39 -7.34 0.73 -5.28
C ARG A 39 -6.37 1.51 -4.40
N ASP A 40 -5.92 0.90 -3.32
CA ASP A 40 -4.96 1.50 -2.39
C ASP A 40 -3.61 1.76 -3.06
N CYS A 41 -3.08 0.78 -3.81
CA CYS A 41 -1.82 0.93 -4.54
C CYS A 41 -1.85 2.07 -5.56
N LYS A 42 -2.97 2.23 -6.29
CA LYS A 42 -3.15 3.37 -7.20
C LYS A 42 -3.23 4.68 -6.44
N THR A 43 -4.13 4.76 -5.46
CA THR A 43 -4.46 6.00 -4.74
C THR A 43 -3.29 6.54 -3.91
N TYR A 44 -2.55 5.66 -3.24
CA TYR A 44 -1.57 6.07 -2.23
C TYR A 44 -0.12 5.73 -2.60
N LEU A 45 0.10 4.74 -3.48
CA LEU A 45 1.45 4.27 -3.83
C LEU A 45 1.83 4.56 -5.30
N GLY A 46 0.97 5.26 -6.05
CA GLY A 46 1.26 5.80 -7.38
C GLY A 46 1.30 4.75 -8.49
N LEU A 47 0.60 3.62 -8.32
CA LEU A 47 0.61 2.53 -9.31
C LEU A 47 0.04 2.96 -10.68
N ASP A 48 -0.94 3.85 -10.71
CA ASP A 48 -1.54 4.39 -11.94
C ASP A 48 -0.66 5.42 -12.66
N GLY A 49 0.18 6.14 -11.91
CA GLY A 49 1.13 7.13 -12.44
C GLY A 49 2.47 6.55 -12.89
N TYR A 50 2.76 5.28 -12.65
CA TYR A 50 4.04 4.67 -13.01
C TYR A 50 4.16 4.42 -14.53
N GLN A 51 5.11 5.09 -15.21
CA GLN A 51 5.23 5.04 -16.67
C GLN A 51 6.52 4.39 -17.20
N VAL A 52 7.46 4.00 -16.32
CA VAL A 52 8.73 3.41 -16.75
C VAL A 52 8.50 2.01 -17.30
N ARG A 53 8.98 1.73 -18.52
CA ARG A 53 8.71 0.46 -19.24
C ARG A 53 9.83 -0.58 -19.20
N SER A 54 10.92 -0.30 -18.49
CA SER A 54 11.99 -1.29 -18.30
C SER A 54 11.53 -2.35 -17.31
N GLU A 55 11.63 -3.62 -17.69
CA GLU A 55 11.32 -4.77 -16.84
C GLU A 55 11.99 -4.67 -15.46
N LYS A 56 13.30 -4.38 -15.45
CA LYS A 56 14.08 -4.22 -14.21
C LYS A 56 13.52 -3.12 -13.31
N SER A 57 13.05 -2.02 -13.90
CA SER A 57 12.49 -0.90 -13.14
C SER A 57 11.09 -1.22 -12.63
N ILE A 58 10.25 -1.86 -13.45
CA ILE A 58 8.92 -2.34 -13.06
C ILE A 58 9.03 -3.29 -11.88
N ASN A 59 9.92 -4.29 -11.96
CA ASN A 59 10.13 -5.25 -10.88
C ASN A 59 10.56 -4.57 -9.58
N ARG A 60 11.52 -3.64 -9.63
CA ARG A 60 11.94 -2.89 -8.43
C ARG A 60 10.81 -2.05 -7.85
N TYR A 61 10.05 -1.36 -8.68
CA TYR A 61 8.93 -0.56 -8.25
C TYR A 61 7.87 -1.42 -7.55
N LEU A 62 7.45 -2.53 -8.18
CA LEU A 62 6.44 -3.43 -7.61
C LEU A 62 6.89 -4.03 -6.27
N VAL A 63 8.16 -4.41 -6.14
CA VAL A 63 8.71 -4.91 -4.87
C VAL A 63 8.66 -3.85 -3.78
N ILE A 64 9.14 -2.63 -4.06
CA ILE A 64 9.12 -1.53 -3.08
C ILE A 64 7.68 -1.19 -2.68
N MET A 65 6.78 -1.12 -3.66
CA MET A 65 5.36 -0.87 -3.44
C MET A 65 4.74 -1.95 -2.54
N LEU A 66 4.99 -3.22 -2.82
CA LEU A 66 4.44 -4.34 -2.05
C LEU A 66 4.99 -4.35 -0.61
N VAL A 67 6.28 -4.08 -0.43
CA VAL A 67 6.90 -3.93 0.90
C VAL A 67 6.26 -2.77 1.65
N ASN A 68 6.06 -1.62 0.99
CA ASN A 68 5.42 -0.46 1.61
C ASN A 68 3.97 -0.76 2.02
N TYR A 69 3.20 -1.40 1.13
CA TYR A 69 1.83 -1.83 1.40
C TYR A 69 1.74 -2.75 2.62
N THR A 70 2.62 -3.75 2.66
CA THR A 70 2.69 -4.74 3.73
C THR A 70 3.09 -4.11 5.06
N TYR A 71 4.11 -3.25 5.04
CA TYR A 71 4.53 -2.47 6.21
C TYR A 71 3.38 -1.64 6.75
N CYS A 72 2.68 -0.87 5.91
CA CYS A 72 1.55 -0.06 6.35
C CYS A 72 0.39 -0.90 6.89
N LYS A 73 0.08 -2.05 6.29
CA LYS A 73 -0.92 -2.96 6.86
C LYS A 73 -0.53 -3.44 8.26
N MET A 74 0.72 -3.86 8.46
CA MET A 74 1.23 -4.32 9.75
C MET A 74 1.32 -3.20 10.78
N TYR A 75 1.55 -1.96 10.33
CA TYR A 75 1.58 -0.78 11.20
C TYR A 75 0.19 -0.39 11.72
N SER A 76 -0.89 -0.91 11.12
CA SER A 76 -2.25 -0.60 11.56
C SER A 76 -2.54 -1.26 12.91
N THR A 77 -3.00 -0.46 13.87
CA THR A 77 -3.54 -0.96 15.15
C THR A 77 -4.92 -1.61 14.99
N ASP A 78 -5.61 -1.31 13.89
CA ASP A 78 -6.95 -1.80 13.60
C ASP A 78 -6.90 -2.80 12.44
N CYS A 79 -7.11 -4.09 12.77
CA CYS A 79 -7.40 -5.19 11.84
C CYS A 79 -6.56 -5.25 10.55
N HIS A 80 -5.27 -4.87 10.60
CA HIS A 80 -4.38 -4.85 9.43
C HIS A 80 -4.92 -4.02 8.25
N HIS A 81 -5.69 -2.98 8.50
CA HIS A 81 -6.24 -2.12 7.45
C HIS A 81 -5.16 -1.16 6.90
N PHE A 82 -4.94 -1.17 5.59
CA PHE A 82 -3.82 -0.44 4.97
C PHE A 82 -3.88 1.07 5.22
N ASN A 83 -5.03 1.70 4.97
CA ASN A 83 -5.13 3.17 5.00
C ASN A 83 -4.94 3.74 6.42
N SER A 84 -5.39 3.03 7.46
CA SER A 84 -5.18 3.45 8.86
C SER A 84 -3.70 3.37 9.21
N GLY A 85 -3.05 2.26 8.90
CA GLY A 85 -1.62 2.10 9.14
C GLY A 85 -0.75 3.03 8.29
N TYR A 86 -1.11 3.30 7.03
CA TYR A 86 -0.46 4.29 6.18
C TYR A 86 -0.54 5.70 6.80
N LYS A 87 -1.73 6.13 7.23
CA LYS A 87 -1.91 7.42 7.91
C LYS A 87 -1.13 7.50 9.22
N ALA A 88 -1.12 6.43 10.01
CA ALA A 88 -0.39 6.36 11.28
C ALA A 88 1.13 6.44 11.04
N ALA A 89 1.67 5.62 10.14
CA ALA A 89 3.09 5.63 9.79
C ALA A 89 3.53 7.00 9.26
N LYS A 90 2.73 7.62 8.38
CA LYS A 90 2.99 8.97 7.89
C LYS A 90 3.00 10.00 9.02
N LYS A 91 2.03 9.94 9.93
CA LYS A 91 1.97 10.85 11.09
C LYS A 91 3.19 10.69 12.00
N ASP A 92 3.63 9.45 12.25
CA ASP A 92 4.79 9.19 13.10
C ASP A 92 6.12 9.55 12.44
N LEU A 93 6.20 9.47 11.11
CA LEU A 93 7.33 10.03 10.36
C LEU A 93 7.42 11.55 10.56
N GLU A 94 6.30 12.27 10.44
CA GLU A 94 6.29 13.73 10.66
C GLU A 94 6.65 14.09 12.11
N LYS A 95 6.14 13.36 13.11
CA LYS A 95 6.57 13.55 14.51
C LYS A 95 8.07 13.29 14.69
N SER A 96 8.60 12.25 14.06
CA SER A 96 10.02 11.89 14.15
C SER A 96 10.91 12.98 13.54
N LYS A 97 10.50 13.57 12.41
CA LYS A 97 11.20 14.72 11.83
C LYS A 97 11.22 15.91 12.78
N VAL A 98 10.08 16.25 13.39
CA VAL A 98 9.99 17.36 14.35
C VAL A 98 10.89 17.11 15.57
N ARG A 99 10.87 15.89 16.12
CA ARG A 99 11.78 15.51 17.23
C ARG A 99 13.24 15.64 16.82
N TYR A 100 13.60 15.12 15.65
CA TYR A 100 14.95 15.23 15.13
C TYR A 100 15.41 16.70 14.99
N ILE A 101 14.57 17.58 14.46
CA ILE A 101 14.86 19.01 14.34
C ILE A 101 15.05 19.64 15.72
N TYR A 102 14.14 19.33 16.67
CA TYR A 102 14.22 19.84 18.03
C TYR A 102 15.52 19.41 18.73
N ASP A 103 15.87 18.13 18.66
CA ASP A 103 17.08 17.58 19.27
C ASP A 103 18.34 18.17 18.60
N ALA A 104 18.36 18.29 17.27
CA ALA A 104 19.49 18.88 16.55
C ALA A 104 19.70 20.36 16.93
N ALA A 105 18.63 21.13 17.03
CA ALA A 105 18.68 22.53 17.46
C ALA A 105 19.13 22.67 18.92
N ALA A 106 18.63 21.81 19.82
CA ALA A 106 19.04 21.80 21.22
C ALA A 106 20.53 21.47 21.41
N ASN A 107 21.12 20.70 20.49
CA ASN A 107 22.56 20.39 20.46
C ASN A 107 23.39 21.45 19.71
N GLY A 108 22.79 22.57 19.30
CA GLY A 108 23.50 23.69 18.66
C GLY A 108 23.93 23.41 17.22
N ARG A 109 23.32 22.43 16.53
CA ARG A 109 23.60 22.21 15.11
C ARG A 109 23.09 23.39 14.27
N PRO A 110 23.88 23.91 13.32
CA PRO A 110 23.42 24.92 12.37
C PRO A 110 22.21 24.45 11.57
N ILE A 111 21.31 25.37 11.23
CA ILE A 111 20.08 25.03 10.50
C ILE A 111 20.39 24.53 9.08
N GLU A 112 21.51 24.97 8.51
CA GLU A 112 22.05 24.56 7.22
C GLU A 112 22.35 23.06 7.19
N GLU A 113 22.99 22.53 8.23
CA GLU A 113 23.29 21.10 8.36
C GLU A 113 21.99 20.27 8.56
N ILE A 114 21.00 20.84 9.27
CA ILE A 114 19.70 20.19 9.46
C ILE A 114 18.97 20.09 8.11
N PHE A 115 18.94 21.15 7.31
CA PHE A 115 18.33 21.14 5.97
C PHE A 115 19.01 20.15 5.04
N GLU A 116 20.35 20.11 5.03
CA GLU A 116 21.11 19.14 4.26
C GLU A 116 20.74 17.70 4.65
N SER A 117 20.70 17.40 5.96
CA SER A 117 20.34 16.07 6.46
C SER A 117 18.92 15.64 6.10
N LEU A 118 17.97 16.57 6.06
CA LEU A 118 16.58 16.33 5.70
C LEU A 118 16.34 16.40 4.18
N LYS A 119 17.37 16.70 3.39
CA LYS A 119 17.29 16.92 1.94
C LYS A 119 16.23 17.95 1.55
N ILE A 120 16.08 18.98 2.37
CA ILE A 120 15.23 20.12 2.06
C ILE A 120 16.08 21.03 1.18
N ALA A 121 15.66 21.24 -0.06
CA ALA A 121 16.37 22.11 -0.99
C ALA A 121 16.54 23.51 -0.38
N TYR A 122 17.69 24.15 -0.65
CA TYR A 122 17.91 25.57 -0.34
C TYR A 122 16.94 26.47 -1.11
#